data_AF-A2FFE4-F1
#
_entry.id   AF-A2FFE4-F1
#
_cell.length_a   1.000
_cell.length_b   1.000
_cell.length_c   1.000
_cell.angle_alpha   90.00
_cell.angle_beta   90.00
_cell.angle_gamma   90.00
#
_symmetry.space_group_name_H-M   'P 1'
#
loop_
_entity.id
_entity.type
_entity.pdbx_description
1 polymer ?
#
loop_
_entity_poly.entity_id
_entity_poly.type
_entity_poly.pdbx_seq_one_letter_code
_entity_poly.pdbx_strand_id
1 'polypeptide(L)'
;MNLNYECIAAHISDYITLENFFDTFDIEDIKKIMKYSKLTADQYITLLKQSHTTISANKLYIFTRNAHVIIQNMEEFISTLKSIKKYMKFKIFNGIIGILDEKEKEPHDSREEIQKHQEELKEIQDQIQNSAKEAYVNQLTKTTVFRENL
;
A
#
# COMPACT_ATOMS: atom_id res chain seq x y z
N MET A 1 -34.95 22.61 -10.34
CA MET A 1 -33.98 22.23 -11.40
C MET A 1 -33.84 20.72 -11.40
N ASN A 2 -33.81 20.07 -12.56
CA ASN A 2 -33.48 18.65 -12.65
C ASN A 2 -31.95 18.55 -12.74
N LEU A 3 -31.28 18.29 -11.62
CA LEU A 3 -29.83 18.15 -11.57
C LEU A 3 -29.42 16.90 -12.36
N ASN A 4 -28.49 17.05 -13.31
CA ASN A 4 -27.87 15.90 -13.95
C ASN A 4 -26.77 15.37 -13.01
N TYR A 5 -27.16 14.47 -12.10
CA TYR A 5 -26.27 13.91 -11.10
C TYR A 5 -25.09 13.13 -11.68
N GLU A 6 -25.25 12.50 -12.85
CA GLU A 6 -24.16 11.80 -13.54
C GLU A 6 -23.09 12.79 -14.04
N CYS A 7 -23.53 13.90 -14.62
CA CYS A 7 -22.63 14.98 -15.04
C CYS A 7 -21.89 15.58 -13.84
N ILE A 8 -22.61 15.91 -12.76
CA ILE A 8 -21.99 16.45 -11.53
C ILE A 8 -20.98 15.46 -10.94
N ALA A 9 -21.34 14.17 -10.90
CA ALA A 9 -20.46 13.13 -10.40
C ALA A 9 -19.20 12.95 -11.25
N ALA A 10 -19.29 13.10 -12.58
CA ALA A 10 -18.13 13.06 -13.47
C ALA A 10 -17.16 14.23 -13.26
N HIS A 11 -17.67 15.37 -12.77
CA HIS A 11 -16.91 16.58 -12.45
C HIS A 11 -16.72 16.81 -10.94
N ILE A 12 -16.92 15.77 -10.11
CA ILE A 12 -16.87 15.91 -8.64
C ILE A 12 -15.51 16.42 -8.14
N SER A 13 -14.44 16.13 -8.87
CA SER A 13 -13.08 16.62 -8.61
C SER A 13 -13.01 18.13 -8.46
N ASP A 14 -13.80 18.88 -9.22
CA ASP A 14 -13.80 20.34 -9.19
C ASP A 14 -14.32 20.84 -7.83
N TYR A 15 -15.42 20.25 -7.34
CA TYR A 15 -16.01 20.59 -6.04
C TYR A 15 -15.14 20.14 -4.86
N ILE A 16 -14.45 19.00 -4.99
CA ILE A 16 -13.47 18.55 -3.99
C ILE A 16 -12.29 19.53 -3.94
N THR A 17 -11.77 19.94 -5.10
CA THR A 17 -10.62 20.86 -5.19
C THR A 17 -10.97 22.25 -4.64
N LEU A 18 -12.19 22.72 -4.87
CA LEU A 18 -12.70 23.99 -4.34
C LEU A 18 -13.18 23.90 -2.88
N GLU A 19 -13.10 22.72 -2.27
CA GLU A 19 -13.53 22.41 -0.90
C GLU A 19 -14.99 22.78 -0.59
N ASN A 20 -15.84 22.92 -1.61
CA ASN A 20 -17.20 23.47 -1.47
C ASN A 20 -18.30 22.43 -1.70
N PHE A 21 -17.94 21.15 -1.88
CA PHE A 21 -18.90 20.10 -2.21
C PHE A 21 -20.06 20.01 -1.22
N PHE A 22 -19.76 20.00 0.08
CA PHE A 22 -20.77 19.90 1.14
C PHE A 22 -21.55 21.20 1.39
N ASP A 23 -21.03 22.34 0.93
CA ASP A 23 -21.70 23.64 1.02
C ASP A 23 -22.61 23.90 -0.19
N THR A 24 -22.30 23.26 -1.33
CA THR A 24 -22.99 23.45 -2.60
C THR A 24 -24.26 22.59 -2.71
N PHE A 25 -24.20 21.35 -2.20
CA PHE A 25 -25.26 20.37 -2.40
C PHE A 25 -25.95 20.01 -1.09
N ASP A 26 -27.26 19.80 -1.15
CA ASP A 26 -28.01 19.28 -0.01
C ASP A 26 -27.74 17.77 0.20
N ILE A 27 -28.24 17.24 1.30
CA ILE A 27 -28.05 15.82 1.68
C ILE A 27 -28.59 14.83 0.63
N GLU A 28 -29.73 15.11 0.01
CA GLU A 28 -30.36 14.18 -0.94
C GLU A 28 -29.63 14.22 -2.28
N ASP A 29 -29.16 15.40 -2.69
CA ASP A 29 -28.31 15.58 -3.86
C ASP A 29 -26.95 14.91 -3.66
N ILE A 30 -26.30 15.11 -2.50
CA ILE A 30 -25.02 14.45 -2.18
C ILE A 30 -25.14 12.93 -2.29
N LYS A 31 -26.19 12.32 -1.72
CA LYS A 31 -26.39 10.86 -1.80
C LYS A 31 -26.51 10.36 -3.24
N LYS A 32 -27.18 11.12 -4.10
CA LYS A 32 -27.35 10.78 -5.52
C LYS A 32 -26.06 10.98 -6.29
N ILE A 33 -25.35 12.09 -6.07
CA ILE A 33 -24.05 12.36 -6.69
C ILE A 33 -23.08 11.24 -6.33
N MET A 34 -22.95 10.91 -5.04
CA MET A 34 -22.05 9.85 -4.55
C MET A 34 -22.33 8.51 -5.21
N LYS A 35 -23.61 8.16 -5.44
CA LYS A 35 -23.98 6.92 -6.14
C LYS A 35 -23.38 6.81 -7.55
N TYR A 36 -23.21 7.93 -8.25
CA TYR A 36 -22.63 7.98 -9.59
C TYR A 36 -21.12 8.27 -9.58
N SER A 37 -20.59 8.76 -8.46
CA SER A 37 -19.18 9.13 -8.32
C SER A 37 -18.27 7.92 -8.35
N LYS A 38 -17.23 8.02 -9.18
CA LYS A 38 -16.06 7.16 -9.18
C LYS A 38 -14.88 7.99 -8.71
N LEU A 39 -14.44 7.75 -7.48
CA LEU A 39 -13.40 8.54 -6.82
C LEU A 39 -12.12 7.72 -6.73
N THR A 40 -10.96 8.34 -6.93
CA THR A 40 -9.71 7.73 -6.47
C THR A 40 -9.68 7.70 -4.94
N ALA A 41 -8.79 6.88 -4.37
CA ALA A 41 -8.54 6.86 -2.93
C ALA A 41 -8.26 8.28 -2.39
N ASP A 42 -7.36 9.02 -3.05
CA ASP A 42 -6.98 10.38 -2.64
C ASP A 42 -8.14 11.38 -2.67
N GLN A 43 -8.97 11.33 -3.72
CA GLN A 43 -10.15 12.19 -3.81
C GLN A 43 -11.14 11.89 -2.70
N TYR A 44 -11.39 10.62 -2.41
CA TYR A 44 -12.28 10.22 -1.33
C TYR A 44 -11.72 10.64 0.03
N ILE A 45 -10.44 10.41 0.30
CA ILE A 45 -9.77 10.82 1.54
C ILE A 45 -9.83 12.35 1.72
N THR A 46 -9.60 13.11 0.64
CA THR A 46 -9.66 14.58 0.65
C THR A 46 -11.05 15.07 0.98
N LEU A 47 -12.07 14.51 0.33
CA LEU A 47 -13.49 14.78 0.62
C LEU A 47 -13.81 14.52 2.10
N LEU A 48 -13.40 13.37 2.67
CA LEU A 48 -13.64 13.07 4.08
C LEU A 48 -12.94 14.09 5.01
N LYS A 49 -11.72 14.49 4.69
CA LYS A 49 -10.94 15.44 5.49
C LYS A 49 -11.63 16.82 5.57
N GLN A 50 -12.14 17.30 4.44
CA GLN A 50 -12.82 18.60 4.34
C GLN A 50 -14.11 18.64 5.17
N SER A 51 -14.85 17.52 5.19
CA SER A 51 -16.12 17.44 5.90
C SER A 51 -16.02 17.46 7.44
N HIS A 52 -14.83 17.23 8.01
CA HIS A 52 -14.74 16.86 9.43
C HIS A 52 -15.11 17.99 10.41
N THR A 53 -14.96 19.25 10.00
CA THR A 53 -15.25 20.41 10.85
C THR A 53 -16.73 20.80 10.83
N THR A 54 -17.42 20.52 9.73
CA THR A 54 -18.80 20.97 9.47
C THR A 54 -19.83 19.84 9.57
N ILE A 55 -19.42 18.58 9.37
CA ILE A 55 -20.30 17.41 9.33
C ILE A 55 -19.92 16.40 10.41
N SER A 56 -20.91 16.03 11.23
CA SER A 56 -20.74 14.96 12.23
C SER A 56 -20.41 13.61 11.55
N ALA A 57 -19.56 12.81 12.16
CA ALA A 57 -19.14 11.48 11.68
C ALA A 57 -20.29 10.59 11.14
N ASN A 58 -21.41 10.51 11.86
CA ASN A 58 -22.57 9.69 11.45
C ASN A 58 -23.21 10.20 10.16
N LYS A 59 -23.33 11.53 10.01
CA LYS A 59 -23.84 12.16 8.79
C LYS A 59 -22.87 11.95 7.63
N LEU A 60 -21.56 12.11 7.88
CA LEU A 60 -20.54 11.90 6.87
C LEU A 60 -20.63 10.49 6.26
N TYR A 61 -20.77 9.46 7.10
CA TYR A 61 -21.02 8.10 6.64
C TYR A 61 -22.28 8.00 5.75
N ILE A 62 -23.40 8.57 6.18
CA ILE A 62 -24.66 8.54 5.40
C ILE A 62 -24.49 9.24 4.04
N PHE A 63 -23.70 10.30 3.98
CA PHE A 63 -23.54 11.12 2.79
C PHE A 63 -22.69 10.40 1.75
N THR A 64 -21.60 9.76 2.17
CA THR A 64 -20.58 9.24 1.25
C THR A 64 -20.62 7.73 1.02
N ARG A 65 -21.44 6.97 1.78
CA ARG A 65 -21.50 5.48 1.71
C ARG A 65 -21.80 4.86 0.34
N ASN A 66 -22.35 5.62 -0.60
CA ASN A 66 -22.71 5.12 -1.93
C ASN A 66 -21.61 5.35 -2.98
N ALA A 67 -20.50 6.02 -2.61
CA ALA A 67 -19.39 6.28 -3.52
C ALA A 67 -18.68 5.00 -3.96
N HIS A 68 -18.30 4.94 -5.24
CA HIS A 68 -17.37 3.92 -5.73
C HIS A 68 -15.94 4.46 -5.61
N VAL A 69 -15.18 3.91 -4.68
CA VAL A 69 -13.76 4.27 -4.50
C VAL A 69 -12.89 3.27 -5.27
N ILE A 70 -12.11 3.77 -6.21
CA ILE A 70 -11.15 3.02 -7.00
C ILE A 70 -9.87 2.91 -6.17
N ILE A 71 -9.50 1.68 -5.83
CA ILE A 71 -8.30 1.34 -5.05
C ILE A 71 -7.33 0.60 -5.98
N GLN A 72 -6.11 1.13 -6.14
CA GLN A 72 -5.12 0.59 -7.07
C GLN A 72 -4.10 -0.34 -6.42
N ASN A 73 -3.87 -0.20 -5.12
CA ASN A 73 -2.83 -0.94 -4.39
C ASN A 73 -3.18 -1.07 -2.89
N MET A 74 -2.35 -1.83 -2.15
CA MET A 74 -2.55 -2.07 -0.72
C MET A 74 -2.37 -0.82 0.13
N GLU A 75 -1.44 0.07 -0.23
CA GLU A 75 -1.21 1.33 0.48
C GLU A 75 -2.45 2.22 0.44
N GLU A 76 -3.08 2.36 -0.73
CA GLU A 76 -4.34 3.08 -0.93
C GLU A 76 -5.50 2.44 -0.17
N PHE A 77 -5.57 1.11 -0.12
CA PHE A 77 -6.57 0.39 0.65
C PHE A 77 -6.46 0.72 2.15
N ILE A 78 -5.24 0.62 2.68
CA ILE A 78 -4.94 0.87 4.10
C ILE A 78 -5.18 2.34 4.45
N SER A 79 -4.73 3.28 3.61
CA SER A 79 -4.92 4.72 3.82
C SER A 79 -6.40 5.13 3.78
N THR A 80 -7.19 4.51 2.89
CA THR A 80 -8.64 4.69 2.81
C THR A 80 -9.33 4.20 4.08
N LEU A 81 -9.02 2.99 4.56
CA LEU A 81 -9.57 2.44 5.81
C LEU A 81 -9.20 3.30 7.03
N LYS A 82 -7.94 3.74 7.12
CA LYS A 82 -7.46 4.66 8.18
C LYS A 82 -8.23 5.97 8.17
N SER A 83 -8.50 6.53 6.99
CA SER A 83 -9.27 7.77 6.84
C SER A 83 -10.73 7.59 7.23
N ILE A 84 -11.38 6.49 6.81
CA ILE A 84 -12.75 6.16 7.24
C ILE A 84 -12.81 6.02 8.76
N LYS A 85 -11.90 5.26 9.38
CA LYS A 85 -11.79 5.15 10.84
C LYS A 85 -11.67 6.52 11.50
N LYS A 86 -10.79 7.39 10.99
CA LYS A 86 -10.50 8.70 11.57
C LYS A 86 -11.71 9.64 11.50
N TYR A 87 -12.28 9.84 10.31
CA TYR A 87 -13.31 10.86 10.08
C TYR A 87 -14.73 10.37 10.43
N MET A 88 -15.00 9.06 10.31
CA MET A 88 -16.30 8.47 10.64
C MET A 88 -16.33 7.77 12.01
N LYS A 89 -15.23 7.78 12.76
CA LYS A 89 -15.12 7.19 14.11
C LYS A 89 -15.39 5.67 14.18
N PHE A 90 -15.15 4.93 13.09
CA PHE A 90 -15.28 3.48 13.04
C PHE A 90 -14.14 2.76 13.78
N LYS A 91 -14.19 2.74 15.12
CA LYS A 91 -13.20 2.06 15.97
C LYS A 91 -13.10 0.55 15.72
N ILE A 92 -14.13 -0.06 15.14
CA ILE A 92 -14.12 -1.49 14.75
C ILE A 92 -12.97 -1.81 13.77
N PHE A 93 -12.48 -0.84 13.01
CA PHE A 93 -11.36 -1.02 12.11
C PHE A 93 -9.99 -1.05 12.81
N ASN A 94 -9.90 -0.83 14.12
CA ASN A 94 -8.61 -0.88 14.83
C ASN A 94 -7.90 -2.23 14.68
N GLY A 95 -8.61 -3.33 14.90
CA GLY A 95 -8.03 -4.68 14.76
C GLY A 95 -7.67 -5.00 13.30
N ILE A 96 -8.56 -4.62 12.37
CA ILE A 96 -8.35 -4.83 10.93
C ILE A 96 -7.12 -4.08 10.44
N ILE A 97 -7.01 -2.78 10.75
CA ILE A 97 -5.85 -1.96 10.38
C ILE A 97 -4.57 -2.49 11.03
N GLY A 98 -4.64 -2.97 12.28
CA GLY A 98 -3.48 -3.56 12.95
C GLY A 98 -2.90 -4.75 12.19
N ILE A 99 -3.76 -5.70 11.78
CA ILE A 99 -3.33 -6.86 10.99
C ILE A 99 -2.80 -6.43 9.62
N LEU A 100 -3.46 -5.47 8.96
CA LEU A 100 -3.02 -4.98 7.65
C LEU A 100 -1.66 -4.29 7.71
N ASP A 101 -1.42 -3.46 8.73
CA ASP A 101 -0.13 -2.75 8.94
C ASP A 101 1.01 -3.74 9.26
N GLU A 102 0.72 -4.87 9.90
CA GLU A 102 1.69 -5.96 10.12
C GLU A 102 2.00 -6.67 8.80
N LYS A 103 0.97 -7.04 8.04
CA LYS A 103 1.09 -7.76 6.76
C LYS A 103 1.69 -6.92 5.64
N GLU A 104 1.56 -5.60 5.68
CA GLU A 104 2.21 -4.69 4.72
C GLU A 104 3.75 -4.72 4.83
N LYS A 105 4.29 -5.05 6.02
CA LYS A 105 5.74 -5.07 6.29
C LYS A 105 6.39 -6.42 6.02
N GLU A 106 5.65 -7.51 6.14
CA GLU A 106 6.13 -8.89 5.97
C GLU A 106 6.88 -9.16 4.63
N PRO A 107 6.46 -8.59 3.46
CA PRO A 107 7.20 -8.77 2.21
C PRO A 107 8.58 -8.10 2.21
N HIS A 108 8.73 -7.00 2.95
CA HIS A 108 10.01 -6.29 3.07
C HIS A 108 11.00 -7.14 3.85
N ASP A 109 10.57 -7.65 5.02
CA ASP A 109 11.39 -8.50 5.88
C ASP A 109 11.79 -9.78 5.15
N SER A 110 10.85 -10.41 4.44
CA SER A 110 11.12 -11.61 3.64
C SER A 110 12.14 -11.35 2.52
N ARG A 111 12.12 -10.16 1.90
CA ARG A 111 13.07 -9.79 0.84
C ARG A 111 14.47 -9.57 1.40
N GLU A 112 14.59 -8.91 2.55
CA GLU A 112 15.87 -8.72 3.22
C GLU A 112 16.48 -10.06 3.63
N GLU A 113 15.67 -10.97 4.19
CA GLU A 113 16.12 -12.32 4.53
C GLU A 113 16.58 -13.10 3.30
N ILE A 114 15.82 -13.05 2.19
CA ILE A 114 16.22 -13.70 0.93
C ILE A 114 17.55 -13.13 0.43
N GLN A 115 17.72 -11.81 0.48
CA GLN A 115 18.94 -11.16 0.01
C GLN A 115 20.15 -11.54 0.86
N LYS A 116 19.98 -11.57 2.18
CA LYS A 116 21.00 -12.06 3.12
C LYS A 116 21.38 -13.51 2.83
N HIS A 117 20.40 -14.41 2.68
CA HIS A 117 20.67 -15.81 2.36
C HIS A 117 21.38 -15.98 1.01
N GLN A 118 21.10 -15.12 0.02
CA GLN A 118 21.80 -15.13 -1.27
C GLN A 118 23.27 -14.71 -1.14
N GLU A 119 23.57 -13.74 -0.28
CA GLU A 119 24.95 -13.32 0.01
C GLU A 119 25.73 -14.42 0.73
N GLU A 120 25.14 -15.05 1.75
CA GLU A 120 25.74 -16.18 2.47
C GLU A 120 26.01 -17.37 1.53
N LEU A 121 25.07 -17.71 0.65
CA LEU A 121 25.26 -18.78 -0.34
C LEU A 121 26.41 -18.48 -1.30
N LYS A 122 26.58 -17.22 -1.71
CA LYS A 122 27.68 -16.82 -2.58
C LYS A 122 29.02 -16.93 -1.87
N GLU A 123 29.11 -16.51 -0.61
CA GLU A 123 30.33 -16.62 0.18
C GLU A 123 30.74 -18.09 0.38
N ILE A 124 29.77 -18.96 0.68
CA ILE A 124 30.01 -20.41 0.79
C ILE A 124 30.52 -20.98 -0.54
N GLN A 125 29.93 -20.59 -1.68
CA GLN A 125 30.41 -21.02 -3.00
C GLN A 125 31.86 -20.58 -3.26
N ASP A 126 32.19 -19.33 -2.95
CA ASP A 126 33.55 -18.80 -3.14
C ASP A 126 34.56 -19.56 -2.25
N GLN A 127 34.20 -19.85 -1.00
CA GLN A 127 35.03 -20.65 -0.08
C GLN A 127 35.25 -22.08 -0.61
N ILE A 128 34.19 -22.75 -1.09
CA ILE A 128 34.30 -24.10 -1.69
C ILE A 128 35.23 -24.07 -2.90
N GLN A 129 35.10 -23.07 -3.77
CA GLN A 129 35.92 -22.97 -4.97
C GLN A 129 37.40 -22.69 -4.65
N ASN A 130 37.68 -21.86 -3.64
CA ASN A 130 39.04 -21.58 -3.19
C ASN A 130 39.67 -22.81 -2.52
N SER A 131 38.92 -23.49 -1.65
CA SER A 131 39.36 -24.73 -0.99
C SER A 131 39.70 -25.83 -2.01
N ALA A 132 38.88 -25.96 -3.06
CA ALA A 132 39.12 -26.91 -4.14
C ALA A 132 40.39 -26.57 -4.95
N LYS A 133 40.63 -25.29 -5.23
CA LYS A 133 41.87 -24.83 -5.89
C LYS A 133 43.10 -25.12 -5.02
N GLU A 134 43.05 -24.82 -3.72
CA GLU A 134 44.14 -25.08 -2.79
C GLU A 134 44.46 -26.58 -2.68
N ALA A 135 43.42 -27.43 -2.58
CA ALA A 135 43.58 -28.88 -2.57
C ALA A 135 44.26 -29.41 -3.84
N TYR A 136 43.90 -28.86 -5.01
CA TYR A 136 44.51 -29.21 -6.28
C TYR A 136 45.99 -28.80 -6.37
N VAL A 137 46.33 -27.57 -5.94
CA VAL A 137 47.72 -27.08 -5.89
C VAL A 137 48.59 -27.94 -4.97
N ASN A 138 48.05 -28.34 -3.81
CA ASN A 138 48.75 -29.19 -2.85
C ASN A 138 49.00 -30.62 -3.39
N GLN A 139 48.11 -31.16 -4.22
CA GLN A 139 48.36 -32.44 -4.89
C GLN A 139 49.46 -32.33 -5.95
N LEU A 140 49.45 -31.26 -6.76
CA LEU A 140 50.48 -31.03 -7.78
C LEU A 140 51.87 -30.92 -7.16
N THR A 141 52.02 -30.09 -6.13
CA THR A 141 53.31 -29.90 -5.43
C THR A 141 53.86 -31.20 -4.85
N LYS A 142 53.03 -32.02 -4.18
CA LYS A 142 53.46 -33.33 -3.66
C LYS A 142 53.93 -34.27 -4.78
N THR A 143 53.27 -34.25 -5.93
CA THR A 143 53.63 -35.10 -7.08
C THR A 143 54.96 -34.67 -7.69
N THR A 144 55.23 -33.37 -7.78
CA THR A 144 56.50 -32.83 -8.28
C THR A 144 57.66 -33.20 -7.36
N VAL A 145 57.51 -33.01 -6.05
CA VAL A 145 58.54 -33.35 -5.05
C VAL A 145 58.86 -34.85 -5.06
N PHE A 146 57.88 -35.72 -5.30
CA PHE A 146 58.12 -37.16 -5.40
C PHE A 146 58.92 -37.54 -6.65
N ARG A 147 58.73 -36.83 -7.77
CA ARG A 147 59.47 -37.08 -9.02
C ARG A 147 60.91 -36.59 -8.99
N GLU A 148 61.22 -35.56 -8.20
CA GLU A 148 62.59 -35.02 -8.07
C GLU A 148 63.49 -35.86 -7.14
N ASN A 149 62.92 -36.77 -6.36
CA ASN A 149 63.62 -37.64 -5.41
C ASN A 149 63.82 -39.09 -5.89
N LEU A 150 63.56 -39.36 -7.18
CA LEU A 150 63.76 -40.65 -7.87
C LEU A 150 64.88 -40.51 -8.91
#